data_AF-A0A1Y3B906-F1
#
_entry.id   AF-A0A1Y3B906-F1
#
_cell.length_a   1.000
_cell.length_b   1.000
_cell.length_c   1.000
_cell.angle_alpha   90.00
_cell.angle_beta   90.00
_cell.angle_gamma   90.00
#
_symmetry.space_group_name_H-M   'P 1'
#
loop_
_entity.id
_entity.type
_entity.pdbx_description
1 polymer ?
#
loop_
_entity_poly.entity_id
_entity_poly.type
_entity_poly.pdbx_seq_one_letter_code
_entity_poly.pdbx_strand_id
1 'polypeptide(L)'
;MEHIDGDDIGDGRPQQIHLSLGLTWTTYPSCTQPIVKYGLYYDRLKTAIGNCTEFIDGGRKQRKHYIHRVRLANLEPSTQY
;
A
#
# COMPACT_ATOMS: atom_id res chain seq x y z
N MET A 1 23.29 4.68 24.01
CA MET A 1 23.77 4.23 22.70
C MET A 1 22.57 3.56 22.04
N GLU A 2 21.81 4.31 21.25
CA GLU A 2 20.65 3.75 20.57
C GLU A 2 21.16 2.74 19.54
N HIS A 3 20.78 1.49 19.72
CA HIS A 3 20.95 0.47 18.70
C HIS A 3 19.95 0.84 17.60
N ILE A 4 20.46 1.55 16.59
CA ILE A 4 19.71 1.81 15.38
C ILE A 4 19.70 0.48 14.64
N ASP A 5 18.64 -0.30 14.83
CA ASP A 5 18.33 -1.43 13.98
C ASP A 5 18.33 -0.88 12.54
N GLY A 6 19.22 -1.39 11.69
CA GLY A 6 19.47 -0.89 10.33
C GLY A 6 18.30 -1.05 9.34
N ASP A 7 17.09 -1.25 9.87
CA ASP A 7 15.82 -1.47 9.18
C ASP A 7 14.85 -0.28 9.37
N ASP A 8 15.18 0.70 10.22
CA ASP A 8 14.29 1.81 10.61
C ASP A 8 14.39 3.07 9.70
N ILE A 9 15.17 2.99 8.61
CA ILE A 9 14.96 3.91 7.47
C ILE A 9 13.87 3.27 6.63
N GLY A 10 12.63 3.38 7.09
CA GLY A 10 11.48 2.71 6.50
C GLY A 10 11.44 2.92 4.99
N ASP A 11 11.72 1.86 4.23
CA ASP A 11 11.63 1.86 2.78
C ASP A 11 10.19 2.24 2.41
N GLY A 12 10.01 3.35 1.69
CA GLY A 12 8.70 3.86 1.26
C GLY A 12 7.97 2.92 0.29
N ARG A 13 8.56 1.75 0.02
CA ARG A 13 7.99 0.69 -0.80
C ARG A 13 6.77 0.06 -0.13
N PRO A 14 5.78 -0.36 -0.93
CA PRO A 14 4.69 -1.19 -0.45
C PRO A 14 5.19 -2.47 0.22
N GLN A 15 4.64 -2.77 1.39
CA GLN A 15 4.85 -4.03 2.10
C GLN A 15 3.51 -4.70 2.38
N GLN A 16 3.54 -6.01 2.68
CA GLN A 16 2.36 -6.79 3.07
C GLN A 16 1.18 -6.64 2.10
N ILE A 17 1.47 -6.72 0.80
CA ILE A 17 0.47 -6.54 -0.25
C ILE A 17 -0.58 -7.65 -0.17
N HIS A 18 -1.85 -7.27 -0.13
CA HIS A 18 -2.98 -8.18 -0.15
C HIS A 18 -3.97 -7.75 -1.24
N LEU A 19 -4.44 -8.72 -2.03
CA LEU A 19 -5.42 -8.52 -3.10
C LEU A 19 -6.71 -9.27 -2.76
N SER A 20 -7.83 -8.53 -2.72
CA SER A 20 -9.18 -9.06 -2.54
C SER A 20 -10.15 -8.32 -3.47
N LEU A 21 -11.26 -7.75 -2.96
CA LEU A 21 -12.11 -6.81 -3.73
C LEU A 21 -11.41 -5.46 -4.02
N GLY A 22 -10.19 -5.29 -3.53
CA GLY A 22 -9.30 -4.16 -3.80
C GLY A 22 -7.86 -4.52 -3.42
N LEU A 23 -6.94 -3.57 -3.63
CA LEU A 23 -5.54 -3.70 -3.26
C LEU A 23 -5.29 -3.00 -1.93
N THR A 24 -4.61 -3.69 -1.00
CA THR A 24 -4.18 -3.13 0.28
C THR A 24 -2.69 -3.37 0.48
N TRP A 25 -1.98 -2.38 1.01
CA TRP A 25 -0.57 -2.52 1.42
C TRP A 25 -0.24 -1.58 2.57
N THR A 26 0.93 -1.78 3.18
CA THR A 26 1.45 -0.92 4.24
C THR A 26 2.74 -0.21 3.84
N THR A 27 2.97 0.98 4.41
CA THR A 27 4.27 1.66 4.41
C THR A 27 4.60 2.15 5.82
N TYR A 28 5.88 2.37 6.10
CA TYR A 28 6.38 2.85 7.39
C TYR A 28 6.67 4.36 7.43
N PRO A 29 7.30 4.98 6.41
CA PRO A 29 7.77 6.36 6.56
C PRO A 29 6.64 7.40 6.46
N SER A 30 5.65 7.20 5.59
CA SER A 30 4.61 8.21 5.34
C SER A 30 3.35 7.68 4.67
N CYS A 31 2.26 8.44 4.87
CA CYS A 31 0.99 8.29 4.18
C CYS A 31 1.00 9.10 2.89
N THR A 32 1.41 8.48 1.79
CA THR A 32 1.34 9.08 0.44
C THR A 32 0.02 8.74 -0.24
N GLN A 33 -0.32 9.48 -1.30
CA GLN A 33 -1.50 9.19 -2.13
C GLN A 33 -1.36 7.78 -2.73
N PRO A 34 -2.24 6.81 -2.39
CA PRO A 34 -2.17 5.48 -2.98
C PRO A 34 -2.56 5.52 -4.44
N ILE A 35 -1.70 5.01 -5.32
CA ILE A 35 -1.93 4.95 -6.77
C ILE A 35 -1.61 3.55 -7.26
N VAL A 36 -2.54 2.93 -7.98
CA VAL A 36 -2.35 1.64 -8.66
C VAL A 36 -2.55 1.82 -10.15
N LYS A 37 -1.59 1.35 -10.94
CA LYS A 37 -1.72 1.20 -12.39
C LYS A 37 -2.05 -0.25 -12.71
N TYR A 38 -3.07 -0.48 -13.51
CA TYR A 38 -3.58 -1.83 -13.84
C TYR A 38 -4.19 -1.84 -15.24
N GLY A 39 -4.17 -2.96 -15.93
CA GLY A 39 -4.72 -3.03 -17.28
C GLY A 39 -4.29 -4.28 -18.02
N LEU A 40 -5.08 -4.66 -19.03
CA LEU A 40 -4.86 -5.88 -19.82
C LEU A 40 -3.59 -5.81 -20.70
N TYR A 41 -3.15 -4.58 -21.00
CA TYR A 41 -1.99 -4.32 -21.83
C TYR A 41 -1.06 -3.35 -21.12
N TYR A 42 0.24 -3.66 -21.14
CA TYR A 42 1.28 -2.87 -20.46
C TYR A 42 1.36 -1.42 -20.93
N ASP A 43 0.96 -1.14 -22.18
CA ASP A 43 0.95 0.20 -22.78
C ASP A 43 -0.36 0.97 -22.51
N ARG A 44 -1.39 0.32 -21.95
CA ARG A 44 -2.75 0.89 -21.74
C ARG A 44 -3.25 0.65 -20.33
N LEU A 45 -2.49 1.17 -19.36
CA LEU A 45 -2.84 1.06 -17.95
C LEU A 45 -3.86 2.13 -17.52
N LYS A 46 -4.91 1.68 -16.85
CA LYS A 46 -5.81 2.53 -16.05
C LYS A 46 -5.11 2.91 -14.75
N THR A 47 -5.52 4.03 -14.16
CA THR A 47 -5.05 4.48 -12.85
C THR A 47 -6.21 4.47 -11.86
N ALA A 48 -6.02 3.82 -10.71
CA ALA A 48 -6.92 3.89 -9.57
C ALA A 48 -6.23 4.62 -8.42
N ILE A 49 -6.97 5.52 -7.78
CA ILE A 49 -6.51 6.33 -6.66
C ILE A 49 -7.27 5.87 -5.41
N GLY A 50 -6.54 5.66 -4.32
CA GLY A 50 -7.10 5.17 -3.06
C GLY A 50 -7.01 6.16 -1.92
N ASN A 51 -7.17 5.64 -0.70
CA ASN A 51 -7.01 6.39 0.53
C ASN A 51 -6.00 5.70 1.44
N CYS A 52 -5.24 6.52 2.17
CA CYS A 52 -4.29 6.05 3.15
C CYS A 52 -4.72 6.48 4.55
N THR A 53 -4.54 5.60 5.54
CA THR A 53 -4.91 5.82 6.95
C THR A 53 -3.73 5.49 7.86
N GLU A 54 -3.44 6.34 8.84
CA GLU A 54 -2.49 6.02 9.92
C GLU A 54 -3.05 4.93 10.84
N PHE A 55 -2.16 4.03 11.26
CA PHE A 55 -2.39 3.01 12.26
C PHE A 55 -1.22 3.03 13.25
N ILE A 56 -1.52 3.16 14.54
CA ILE A 56 -0.52 3.11 15.60
C ILE A 56 -0.58 1.72 16.23
N ASP A 57 0.55 1.02 16.26
CA ASP A 57 0.63 -0.30 16.90
C ASP A 57 0.44 -0.19 18.42
N GLY A 58 -0.12 -1.24 19.03
CA GLY A 58 -0.27 -1.32 20.49
C GLY A 58 1.03 -1.67 21.23
N GLY A 59 2.17 -1.60 20.54
CA GLY A 59 3.48 -1.93 21.11
C GLY A 59 3.99 -0.81 22.01
N ARG A 60 5.00 -1.12 22.85
CA ARG A 60 5.63 -0.12 23.72
C ARG A 60 6.20 1.09 22.96
N LYS A 61 6.62 0.87 21.71
CA LYS A 61 7.16 1.92 20.82
C LYS A 61 6.07 2.71 20.08
N GLN A 62 4.80 2.29 20.13
CA GLN A 62 3.68 2.91 19.41
C GLN A 62 4.04 3.23 17.95
N ARG A 63 4.51 2.23 17.21
CA ARG A 63 5.02 2.44 15.85
C ARG A 63 3.88 2.86 14.94
N LYS A 64 4.18 3.83 14.08
CA LYS A 64 3.26 4.30 13.06
C LYS A 64 3.39 3.43 11.81
N HIS A 65 2.25 2.98 11.32
CA HIS A 65 2.11 2.29 10.05
C HIS A 65 1.05 3.03 9.24
N TYR A 66 1.17 2.97 7.92
CA TYR A 66 0.22 3.59 7.03
C TYR A 66 -0.42 2.53 6.16
N ILE A 67 -1.74 2.41 6.23
CA ILE A 67 -2.50 1.41 5.48
C ILE A 67 -3.10 2.09 4.26
N HIS A 68 -2.71 1.62 3.09
CA HIS A 68 -3.16 2.10 1.79
C HIS A 68 -4.22 1.17 1.24
N ARG A 69 -5.35 1.71 0.78
CA ARG A 69 -6.45 0.91 0.20
C ARG A 69 -6.90 1.53 -1.12
N VAL A 70 -6.88 0.74 -2.18
CA VAL A 70 -7.33 1.13 -3.52
C VAL A 70 -8.40 0.17 -4.01
N ARG A 71 -9.56 0.72 -4.38
CA ARG A 71 -10.62 -0.04 -5.04
C ARG A 71 -10.40 -0.01 -6.55
N LEU A 72 -10.33 -1.20 -7.17
CA LEU A 72 -10.36 -1.34 -8.62
C LEU A 72 -11.83 -1.51 -9.04
N ALA A 73 -12.35 -0.57 -9.82
CA ALA A 73 -13.75 -0.56 -10.23
C ALA A 73 -13.90 -0.89 -11.72
N ASN A 74 -15.08 -1.38 -12.12
CA ASN A 74 -15.43 -1.69 -13.51
C ASN A 74 -14.42 -2.67 -14.15
N LEU A 75 -14.10 -3.73 -13.40
CA LEU A 75 -13.32 -4.87 -13.90
C LEU A 75 -14.26 -5.87 -14.58
N GLU A 76 -13.80 -6.45 -15.67
CA GLU A 76 -14.49 -7.55 -16.33
C GLU A 76 -14.28 -8.84 -15.53
N PRO A 77 -15.34 -9.62 -15.26
CA PRO A 77 -15.22 -10.92 -14.63
C PRO A 77 -14.29 -11.87 -15.42
N SER A 78 -13.70 -12.84 -14.72
CA SER A 78 -12.84 -13.88 -15.33
C SER A 78 -11.69 -13.34 -16.19
N THR A 79 -11.20 -12.14 -15.87
CA THR A 79 -10.14 -11.46 -16.64
C THR A 79 -8.93 -11.19 -15.74
N GLN A 80 -7.73 -11.49 -16.24
CA GLN A 80 -6.48 -11.18 -15.57
C GLN A 80 -6.02 -9.75 -15.93
N TYR A 81 -5.70 -8.97 -14.90
CA TYR A 81 -5.32 -7.56 -14.98
C TYR A 81 -3.92 -7.31 -14.42
#